data_AF-A0A1Q7QWE5-F1
#
_entry.id   AF-A0A1Q7QWE5-F1
#
_cell.length_a   1.000
_cell.length_b   1.000
_cell.length_c   1.000
_cell.angle_alpha   90.00
_cell.angle_beta   90.00
_cell.angle_gamma   90.00
#
_symmetry.space_group_name_H-M   'P 1'
#
loop_
_entity.id
_entity.type
_entity.pdbx_description
1 polymer ?
#
loop_
_entity_poly.entity_id
_entity_poly.type
_entity_poly.pdbx_seq_one_letter_code
_entity_poly.pdbx_strand_id
1 'polypeptide(L)'
;MRLTIEQYGRWISNELDDQLRSTRSKAAKLVDEAKRAVGEAQSFYDDLAKKGDRDMATKKDAASYRAARVIAHGAHEAAARVKDIVIPSETSWESLKIVKDGLSVASRSIRDLRDSTARELSGFYILDMRSFGGTLDRISKSGERLASFLEGEGSKLQRARTMTGIVESIKIARGELEEKVRELGGVRREVEGLGRSESDLTSKVDQLEANANLREVLDIERELRKESRAFRAETLAHLQRPLRRLADLSLRGEYPLGSDEREALSAFVKSPYKSFLSKSTGEYLARILENMKKAIDSGKMEFKPKKTGRVSVQLNQLIGTTHLAAKQEKGRRLLARRRELLRIAECKDMYDRRKGLLSKIEETRGEELELQERMKSAASMTEAVNKRLVDLLKQAEMKTREYVGKEVELEGISL
;
A
#
# COMPACT_ATOMS: atom_id res chain seq x y z
N MET A 1 -17.60 32.01 -12.09
CA MET A 1 -17.08 31.68 -13.45
C MET A 1 -16.66 30.22 -13.46
N ARG A 2 -16.99 29.45 -14.50
CA ARG A 2 -16.57 28.04 -14.62
C ARG A 2 -15.28 27.92 -15.41
N LEU A 3 -14.30 27.18 -14.89
CA LEU A 3 -13.01 26.93 -15.54
C LEU A 3 -12.61 25.46 -15.40
N THR A 4 -11.98 24.93 -16.45
CA THR A 4 -11.26 23.65 -16.34
C THR A 4 -9.95 23.84 -15.58
N ILE A 5 -9.37 22.74 -15.07
CA ILE A 5 -8.07 22.75 -14.36
C ILE A 5 -6.96 23.41 -15.20
N GLU A 6 -6.92 23.14 -16.50
CA GLU A 6 -5.91 23.68 -17.42
C GLU A 6 -6.07 25.18 -17.65
N GLN A 7 -7.32 25.63 -17.78
CA GLN A 7 -7.65 27.05 -17.93
C GLN A 7 -7.41 27.81 -16.63
N TYR A 8 -7.73 27.21 -15.48
CA TYR A 8 -7.56 27.82 -14.17
C TYR A 8 -6.10 28.16 -13.89
N GLY A 9 -5.16 27.24 -14.17
CA GLY A 9 -3.73 27.50 -13.98
C GLY A 9 -3.23 28.72 -14.76
N ARG A 10 -3.63 28.86 -16.03
CA ARG A 10 -3.24 30.04 -16.84
C ARG A 10 -3.95 31.31 -16.37
N TRP A 11 -5.23 31.19 -16.07
CA TRP A 11 -6.06 32.32 -15.65
C TRP A 11 -5.58 32.91 -14.32
N ILE A 12 -5.34 32.06 -13.30
CA ILE A 12 -4.88 32.52 -11.98
C ILE A 12 -3.48 33.13 -12.06
N SER A 13 -2.60 32.60 -12.90
CA SER A 13 -1.28 33.19 -13.14
C SER A 13 -1.39 34.60 -13.72
N ASN A 14 -2.23 34.82 -14.73
CA ASN A 14 -2.43 36.14 -15.33
C ASN A 14 -3.03 37.14 -14.33
N GLU A 15 -4.05 36.71 -13.58
CA GLU A 15 -4.72 37.56 -12.60
C GLU A 15 -3.77 37.93 -11.44
N LEU A 16 -2.97 36.98 -10.97
CA LEU A 16 -1.94 37.23 -9.97
C LEU A 16 -0.86 38.15 -10.52
N ASP A 17 -0.39 37.95 -11.75
CA ASP A 17 0.63 38.81 -12.35
C ASP A 17 0.18 40.26 -12.41
N ASP A 18 -1.06 40.51 -12.86
CA ASP A 18 -1.61 41.87 -12.93
C ASP A 18 -1.78 42.52 -11.55
N GLN A 19 -2.24 41.77 -10.54
CA GLN A 19 -2.33 42.27 -9.16
C GLN A 19 -0.96 42.50 -8.51
N LEU A 20 0.06 41.76 -8.92
CA LEU A 20 1.40 41.77 -8.31
C LEU A 20 2.39 42.70 -9.01
N ARG A 21 2.11 43.26 -10.20
CA ARG A 21 3.06 44.11 -10.94
C ARG A 21 3.65 45.23 -10.06
N SER A 22 2.79 45.96 -9.36
CA SER A 22 3.19 47.07 -8.49
C SER A 22 3.97 46.58 -7.26
N THR A 23 3.55 45.47 -6.66
CA THR A 23 4.21 44.84 -5.51
C THR A 23 5.58 44.28 -5.88
N ARG A 24 5.74 43.62 -7.03
CA ARG A 24 7.03 43.13 -7.55
C ARG A 24 7.97 44.29 -7.88
N SER A 25 7.47 45.37 -8.46
CA SER A 25 8.27 46.58 -8.71
C SER A 25 8.79 47.21 -7.42
N LYS A 26 7.94 47.33 -6.38
CA LYS A 26 8.36 47.80 -5.06
C LYS A 26 9.36 46.86 -4.39
N ALA A 27 9.14 45.54 -4.47
CA ALA A 27 10.07 44.54 -3.97
C ALA A 27 11.45 44.65 -4.63
N ALA A 28 11.50 44.80 -5.96
CA ALA A 28 12.75 44.98 -6.70
C ALA A 28 13.49 46.26 -6.25
N LYS A 29 12.77 47.38 -6.09
CA LYS A 29 13.36 48.62 -5.56
C LYS A 29 13.95 48.45 -4.17
N LEU A 30 13.26 47.74 -3.26
CA LEU A 30 13.76 47.48 -1.91
C LEU A 30 15.00 46.58 -1.92
N VAL A 31 15.06 45.60 -2.82
CA VAL A 31 16.25 44.77 -3.02
C VAL A 31 17.41 45.60 -3.56
N ASP A 32 17.17 46.49 -4.53
CA ASP A 32 18.21 47.37 -5.06
C ASP A 32 18.69 48.40 -4.03
N GLU A 33 17.80 48.94 -3.20
CA GLU A 33 18.16 49.77 -2.05
C GLU A 33 19.03 48.99 -1.05
N ALA A 34 18.66 47.76 -0.72
CA ALA A 34 19.47 46.89 0.14
C ALA A 34 20.85 46.59 -0.49
N LYS A 35 20.91 46.29 -1.79
CA LYS A 35 22.18 46.07 -2.51
C LYS A 35 23.10 47.29 -2.43
N ARG A 36 22.54 48.49 -2.65
CA ARG A 36 23.30 49.75 -2.56
C ARG A 36 23.79 49.98 -1.13
N ALA A 37 22.92 49.83 -0.13
CA ALA A 37 23.30 49.99 1.28
C ALA A 37 24.40 49.02 1.71
N VAL A 38 24.31 47.75 1.28
CA VAL A 38 25.34 46.72 1.53
C VAL A 38 26.65 47.07 0.82
N GLY A 39 26.61 47.44 -0.46
CA GLY A 39 27.80 47.81 -1.24
C GLY A 39 28.51 49.05 -0.69
N GLU A 40 27.75 50.10 -0.35
CA GLU A 40 28.28 51.32 0.28
C GLU A 40 28.90 51.00 1.64
N ALA A 41 28.26 50.14 2.43
CA ALA A 41 28.78 49.76 3.74
C ALA A 41 30.05 48.92 3.64
N GLN A 42 30.09 47.98 2.71
CA GLN A 42 31.28 47.18 2.46
C GLN A 42 32.46 48.07 2.07
N SER A 43 32.28 48.97 1.09
CA SER A 43 33.33 49.92 0.68
C SER A 43 33.79 50.80 1.84
N PHE A 44 32.85 51.34 2.62
CA PHE A 44 33.17 52.20 3.74
C PHE A 44 33.96 51.45 4.83
N TYR A 45 33.53 50.25 5.23
CA TYR A 45 34.21 49.47 6.25
C TYR A 45 35.58 48.97 5.76
N ASP A 46 35.71 48.55 4.50
CA ASP A 46 37.00 48.17 3.92
C ASP A 46 37.99 49.35 3.90
N ASP A 47 37.53 50.54 3.53
CA ASP A 47 38.39 51.73 3.47
C ASP A 47 38.76 52.24 4.86
N LEU A 48 37.84 52.13 5.83
CA LEU A 48 38.11 52.45 7.22
C LEU A 48 39.10 51.46 7.85
N ALA A 49 39.00 50.17 7.53
CA ALA A 49 39.95 49.15 7.96
C ALA A 49 41.37 49.46 7.45
N LYS A 50 41.50 49.72 6.14
CA LYS A 50 42.77 50.14 5.53
C LYS A 50 43.32 51.44 6.11
N LYS A 51 42.45 52.38 6.51
CA LYS A 51 42.87 53.61 7.20
C LYS A 51 43.41 53.30 8.60
N GLY A 52 42.73 52.45 9.37
CA GLY A 52 43.22 51.98 10.67
C GLY A 52 44.57 51.26 10.57
N ASP A 53 44.72 50.34 9.61
CA ASP A 53 45.98 49.61 9.37
C ASP A 53 47.14 50.54 9.02
N ARG A 54 46.89 51.56 8.18
CA ARG A 54 47.88 52.59 7.86
C ARG A 54 48.25 53.43 9.08
N ASP A 55 47.25 53.86 9.84
CA ASP A 55 47.48 54.68 11.04
C ASP A 55 48.26 53.91 12.11
N MET A 56 48.06 52.59 12.24
CA MET A 56 48.88 51.70 13.08
C MET A 56 50.35 51.67 12.66
N ALA A 57 50.63 51.68 11.34
CA ALA A 57 51.99 51.66 10.82
C ALA A 57 52.72 53.00 10.99
N THR A 58 51.97 54.13 10.98
CA THR A 58 52.56 55.47 10.98
C THR A 58 52.57 56.17 12.34
N LYS A 59 51.60 55.91 13.22
CA LYS A 59 51.48 56.61 14.50
C LYS A 59 52.28 55.88 15.59
N LYS A 60 53.17 56.63 16.25
CA LYS A 60 54.11 56.08 17.26
C LYS A 60 53.62 56.22 18.70
N ASP A 61 52.59 57.03 18.95
CA ASP A 61 52.04 57.20 20.28
C ASP A 61 51.09 56.06 20.67
N ALA A 62 51.21 55.57 21.90
CA ALA A 62 50.49 54.38 22.35
C ALA A 62 48.96 54.54 22.36
N ALA A 63 48.46 55.76 22.55
CA ALA A 63 47.01 56.04 22.56
C ALA A 63 46.42 55.97 21.14
N SER A 64 47.02 56.66 20.18
CA SER A 64 46.57 56.63 18.78
C SER A 64 46.80 55.28 18.13
N TYR A 65 47.88 54.56 18.47
CA TYR A 65 48.11 53.20 18.00
C TYR A 65 47.01 52.24 18.49
N ARG A 66 46.65 52.30 19.78
CA ARG A 66 45.54 51.50 20.34
C ARG A 66 44.22 51.83 19.65
N ALA A 67 43.91 53.11 19.48
CA ALA A 67 42.70 53.53 18.76
C ALA A 67 42.70 53.06 17.30
N ALA A 68 43.84 53.13 16.60
CA ALA A 68 43.99 52.65 15.23
C ALA A 68 43.79 51.13 15.10
N ARG A 69 44.30 50.35 16.06
CA ARG A 69 44.07 48.91 16.12
C ARG A 69 42.62 48.54 16.33
N VAL A 70 41.94 49.25 17.23
CA VAL A 70 40.53 49.00 17.56
C VAL A 70 39.62 49.33 16.37
N ILE A 71 39.85 50.46 15.69
CA ILE A 71 39.05 50.83 14.51
C ILE A 71 39.34 49.90 13.32
N ALA A 72 40.60 49.48 13.11
CA ALA A 72 40.95 48.54 12.05
C ALA A 72 40.24 47.20 12.27
N HIS A 73 40.34 46.64 13.47
CA HIS A 73 39.68 45.39 13.83
C HIS A 73 38.15 45.49 13.71
N GLY A 74 37.55 46.55 14.27
CA GLY A 74 36.11 46.78 14.19
C GLY A 74 35.61 46.97 12.75
N ALA A 75 36.41 47.60 11.88
CA ALA A 75 36.06 47.79 10.48
C ALA A 75 36.23 46.50 9.65
N HIS A 76 37.28 45.70 9.90
CA HIS A 76 37.46 44.38 9.28
C HIS A 76 36.31 43.42 9.62
N GLU A 77 35.93 43.36 10.90
CA GLU A 77 34.81 42.52 11.32
C GLU A 77 33.49 43.03 10.75
N ALA A 78 33.24 44.35 10.74
CA ALA A 78 32.04 44.91 10.13
C ALA A 78 31.96 44.62 8.62
N ALA A 79 33.05 44.76 7.89
CA ALA A 79 33.13 44.42 6.47
C ALA A 79 32.82 42.93 6.22
N ALA A 80 33.36 42.03 7.05
CA ALA A 80 33.07 40.61 6.97
C ALA A 80 31.56 40.32 7.18
N ARG A 81 30.94 40.92 8.21
CA ARG A 81 29.50 40.75 8.47
C ARG A 81 28.61 41.25 7.34
N VAL A 82 29.02 42.34 6.66
CA VAL A 82 28.29 42.86 5.49
C VAL A 82 28.46 41.93 4.28
N LYS A 83 29.64 41.36 4.09
CA LYS A 83 29.95 40.45 2.98
C LYS A 83 29.16 39.13 3.06
N ASP A 84 28.83 38.68 4.27
CA ASP A 84 28.04 37.46 4.50
C ASP A 84 26.55 37.61 4.13
N ILE A 85 26.08 38.83 3.81
CA ILE A 85 24.70 39.07 3.42
C ILE A 85 24.45 38.55 2.00
N VAL A 86 23.64 37.50 1.90
CA VAL A 86 23.22 36.93 0.62
C VAL A 86 22.05 37.73 0.04
N ILE A 87 22.22 38.27 -1.16
CA ILE A 87 21.16 38.94 -1.91
C ILE A 87 20.82 38.11 -3.17
N PRO A 88 19.71 37.36 -3.16
CA PRO A 88 19.30 36.56 -4.31
C PRO A 88 18.94 37.40 -5.55
N SER A 89 19.08 36.80 -6.73
CA SER A 89 18.68 37.39 -8.02
C SER A 89 17.16 37.43 -8.19
N GLU A 90 16.44 36.47 -7.60
CA GLU A 90 14.98 36.38 -7.67
C GLU A 90 14.29 37.19 -6.57
N THR A 91 13.12 37.78 -6.89
CA THR A 91 12.28 38.59 -5.98
C THR A 91 11.03 37.81 -5.56
N SER A 92 11.24 36.74 -4.79
CA SER A 92 10.18 35.98 -4.12
C SER A 92 10.02 36.41 -2.66
N TRP A 93 8.90 36.07 -2.03
CA TRP A 93 8.71 36.36 -0.60
C TRP A 93 9.83 35.77 0.29
N GLU A 94 10.32 34.58 -0.07
CA GLU A 94 11.38 33.89 0.66
C GLU A 94 12.75 34.52 0.46
N SER A 95 13.07 34.94 -0.77
CA SER A 95 14.33 35.64 -1.00
C SER A 95 14.36 36.98 -0.28
N LEU A 96 13.25 37.72 -0.25
CA LEU A 96 13.11 38.95 0.52
C LEU A 96 13.26 38.72 2.03
N LYS A 97 12.71 37.62 2.54
CA LYS A 97 12.88 37.22 3.95
C LYS A 97 14.34 36.95 4.29
N ILE A 98 15.06 36.20 3.45
CA ILE A 98 16.49 35.93 3.61
C ILE A 98 17.29 37.24 3.68
N VAL A 99 17.02 38.18 2.76
CA VAL A 99 17.71 39.49 2.75
C VAL A 99 17.41 40.27 4.02
N LYS A 100 16.13 40.35 4.43
CA LYS A 100 15.72 41.05 5.65
C LYS A 100 16.39 40.46 6.90
N ASP A 101 16.44 39.14 7.01
CA ASP A 101 17.05 38.46 8.16
C ASP A 101 18.57 38.65 8.17
N GLY A 102 19.23 38.56 7.01
CA GLY A 102 20.66 38.87 6.85
C GLY A 102 21.00 40.30 7.27
N LEU A 103 20.25 41.29 6.79
CA LEU A 103 20.43 42.70 7.18
C LEU A 103 20.22 42.92 8.68
N SER A 104 19.23 42.24 9.27
CA SER A 104 18.92 42.36 10.70
C SER A 104 20.03 41.78 11.57
N VAL A 105 20.57 40.62 11.20
CA VAL A 105 21.67 39.96 11.92
C VAL A 105 22.95 40.77 11.80
N ALA A 106 23.31 41.21 10.58
CA ALA A 106 24.48 42.04 10.35
C ALA A 106 24.40 43.37 11.11
N SER A 107 23.25 44.05 11.07
CA SER A 107 23.01 45.30 11.81
C SER A 107 23.23 45.13 13.32
N ARG A 108 22.66 44.10 13.94
CA ARG A 108 22.84 43.84 15.38
C ARG A 108 24.30 43.59 15.73
N SER A 109 24.96 42.70 14.98
CA SER A 109 26.36 42.36 15.23
C SER A 109 27.30 43.56 15.06
N ILE A 110 27.07 44.40 14.04
CA ILE A 110 27.89 45.60 13.78
C ILE A 110 27.63 46.68 14.85
N ARG A 111 26.40 46.77 15.37
CA ARG A 111 26.05 47.67 16.47
C ARG A 111 26.77 47.31 17.75
N ASP A 112 26.76 46.03 18.13
CA ASP A 112 27.45 45.53 19.32
C ASP A 112 28.97 45.79 19.23
N LEU A 113 29.54 45.62 18.03
CA LEU A 113 30.94 45.93 17.73
C LEU A 113 31.22 47.44 17.86
N ARG A 114 30.35 48.30 17.35
CA ARG A 114 30.48 49.76 17.51
C ARG A 114 30.44 50.17 18.99
N ASP A 115 29.50 49.63 19.74
CA ASP A 115 29.25 50.06 21.12
C ASP A 115 30.35 49.56 22.07
N SER A 116 30.90 48.37 21.83
CA SER A 116 32.05 47.85 22.57
C SER A 116 33.34 48.63 22.28
N THR A 117 33.51 49.15 21.07
CA THR A 117 34.72 49.89 20.65
C THR A 117 34.65 51.41 20.90
N ALA A 118 33.46 51.97 21.12
CA ALA A 118 33.25 53.42 21.22
C ALA A 118 34.06 54.12 22.31
N ARG A 119 34.30 53.48 23.45
CA ARG A 119 35.05 54.06 24.58
C ARG A 119 36.54 54.24 24.25
N GLU A 120 37.13 53.31 23.50
CA GLU A 120 38.55 53.29 23.16
C GLU A 120 38.90 54.23 22.00
N LEU A 121 37.90 54.69 21.26
CA LEU A 121 38.04 55.52 20.06
C LEU A 121 37.80 57.03 20.32
N SER A 122 37.44 57.38 21.56
CA SER A 122 37.15 58.74 21.99
C SER A 122 38.30 59.71 21.70
N GLY A 123 38.09 60.63 20.75
CA GLY A 123 39.03 61.70 20.38
C GLY A 123 39.71 61.52 19.01
N PHE A 124 40.13 60.31 18.65
CA PHE A 124 40.97 60.08 17.46
C PHE A 124 40.20 59.80 16.17
N TYR A 125 39.02 59.17 16.27
CA TYR A 125 38.23 58.72 15.12
C TYR A 125 36.76 59.17 15.20
N ILE A 126 36.48 60.30 15.85
CA ILE A 126 35.09 60.76 16.11
C ILE A 126 34.28 60.91 14.82
N LEU A 127 34.87 61.50 13.78
CA LEU A 127 34.21 61.70 12.48
C LEU A 127 33.98 60.36 11.75
N ASP A 128 34.95 59.45 11.84
CA ASP A 128 34.85 58.12 11.25
C ASP A 128 33.78 57.30 11.98
N MET A 129 33.69 57.38 13.31
CA MET A 129 32.66 56.70 14.11
C MET A 129 31.25 57.24 13.87
N ARG A 130 31.12 58.55 13.61
CA ARG A 130 29.85 59.13 13.15
C ARG A 130 29.44 58.54 11.79
N SER A 131 30.39 58.42 10.87
CA SER A 131 30.15 57.84 9.53
C SER A 131 29.90 56.34 9.59
N PHE A 132 30.54 55.63 10.52
CA PHE A 132 30.32 54.22 10.84
C PHE A 132 28.88 54.00 11.30
N GLY A 133 28.41 54.80 12.26
CA GLY A 133 27.02 54.79 12.72
C GLY A 133 26.03 55.10 11.59
N GLY A 134 26.30 56.13 10.77
CA GLY A 134 25.43 56.47 9.64
C GLY A 134 25.35 55.39 8.54
N THR A 135 26.41 54.59 8.38
CA THR A 135 26.44 53.45 7.47
C THR A 135 25.65 52.26 8.04
N LEU A 136 25.84 51.96 9.33
CA LEU A 136 25.06 50.97 10.07
C LEU A 136 23.55 51.30 10.06
N ASP A 137 23.19 52.58 10.23
CA ASP A 137 21.79 53.02 10.20
C ASP A 137 21.16 52.82 8.82
N ARG A 138 21.92 52.96 7.72
CA ARG A 138 21.44 52.69 6.36
C ARG A 138 21.13 51.20 6.15
N ILE A 139 21.98 50.30 6.63
CA ILE A 139 21.71 48.85 6.62
C ILE A 139 20.46 48.54 7.46
N SER A 140 20.39 49.09 8.68
CA SER A 140 19.28 48.87 9.61
C SER A 140 17.95 49.32 9.02
N LYS A 141 17.89 50.54 8.48
CA LYS A 141 16.70 51.10 7.81
C LYS A 141 16.27 50.30 6.59
N SER A 142 17.23 49.76 5.82
CA SER A 142 16.91 48.90 4.68
C SER A 142 16.26 47.59 5.14
N GLY A 143 16.75 46.99 6.23
CA GLY A 143 16.14 45.82 6.87
C GLY A 143 14.73 46.09 7.42
N GLU A 144 14.54 47.24 8.07
CA GLU A 144 13.22 47.68 8.58
C GLU A 144 12.21 47.90 7.45
N ARG A 145 12.61 48.58 6.37
CA ARG A 145 11.74 48.78 5.19
C ARG A 145 11.32 47.45 4.56
N LEU A 146 12.25 46.49 4.45
CA LEU A 146 11.93 45.15 3.97
C LEU A 146 11.00 44.41 4.93
N ALA A 147 11.19 44.55 6.24
CA ALA A 147 10.31 43.94 7.24
C ALA A 147 8.88 44.50 7.15
N SER A 148 8.72 45.84 7.13
CA SER A 148 7.42 46.49 6.96
C SER A 148 6.76 46.13 5.63
N PHE A 149 7.55 45.99 4.56
CA PHE A 149 7.03 45.52 3.28
C PHE A 149 6.51 44.07 3.38
N LEU A 150 7.26 43.16 3.98
CA LEU A 150 6.87 41.76 4.14
C LEU A 150 5.58 41.59 4.96
N GLU A 151 5.42 42.39 6.01
CA GLU A 151 4.21 42.40 6.86
C GLU A 151 3.00 43.04 6.16
N GLY A 152 3.22 44.04 5.31
CA GLY A 152 2.18 44.71 4.54
C GLY A 152 1.96 44.09 3.16
N GLU A 153 2.47 44.76 2.12
CA GLU A 153 2.20 44.42 0.72
C GLU A 153 2.84 43.09 0.27
N GLY A 154 3.91 42.64 0.94
CA GLY A 154 4.59 41.37 0.71
C GLY A 154 3.71 40.15 0.98
N SER A 155 2.66 40.29 1.80
CA SER A 155 1.64 39.25 1.99
C SER A 155 0.99 38.82 0.67
N LYS A 156 0.88 39.71 -0.32
CA LYS A 156 0.36 39.38 -1.66
C LYS A 156 1.28 38.41 -2.41
N LEU A 157 2.61 38.56 -2.28
CA LEU A 157 3.58 37.63 -2.87
C LEU A 157 3.48 36.24 -2.22
N GLN A 158 3.25 36.19 -0.91
CA GLN A 158 3.03 34.93 -0.20
C GLN A 158 1.74 34.25 -0.66
N ARG A 159 0.62 34.99 -0.76
CA ARG A 159 -0.67 34.49 -1.27
C ARG A 159 -0.55 33.92 -2.68
N ALA A 160 0.16 34.63 -3.56
CA ALA A 160 0.41 34.19 -4.93
C ALA A 160 1.17 32.86 -4.97
N ARG A 161 2.22 32.72 -4.14
CA ARG A 161 2.98 31.47 -4.02
C ARG A 161 2.11 30.32 -3.51
N THR A 162 1.28 30.56 -2.49
CA THR A 162 0.32 29.56 -2.01
C THR A 162 -0.60 29.12 -3.13
N MET A 163 -1.07 30.04 -3.95
CA MET A 163 -1.96 29.70 -5.06
C MET A 163 -1.28 28.90 -6.17
N THR A 164 -0.07 29.29 -6.57
CA THR A 164 0.71 28.51 -7.54
C THR A 164 1.03 27.11 -7.01
N GLY A 165 1.29 26.96 -5.71
CA GLY A 165 1.54 25.66 -5.08
C GLY A 165 0.30 24.74 -5.08
N ILE A 166 -0.90 25.32 -4.87
CA ILE A 166 -2.15 24.57 -4.97
C ILE A 166 -2.40 24.12 -6.41
N VAL A 167 -2.18 24.99 -7.40
CA VAL A 167 -2.30 24.63 -8.83
C VAL A 167 -1.37 23.49 -9.19
N GLU A 168 -0.12 23.52 -8.72
CA GLU A 168 0.84 22.45 -8.99
C GLU A 168 0.43 21.14 -8.30
N SER A 169 -0.07 21.21 -7.07
CA SER A 169 -0.61 20.04 -6.35
C SER A 169 -1.80 19.42 -7.09
N ILE A 170 -2.66 20.24 -7.69
CA ILE A 170 -3.79 19.77 -8.52
C ILE A 170 -3.29 19.04 -9.77
N LYS A 171 -2.27 19.57 -10.45
CA LYS A 171 -1.69 18.91 -11.63
C LYS A 171 -1.08 17.55 -11.30
N ILE A 172 -0.33 17.47 -10.19
CA ILE A 172 0.26 16.22 -9.71
C ILE A 172 -0.83 15.20 -9.40
N ALA A 173 -1.84 15.59 -8.60
CA ALA A 173 -2.95 14.71 -8.23
C ALA A 173 -3.76 14.24 -9.46
N ARG A 174 -3.92 15.09 -10.48
CA ARG A 174 -4.55 14.71 -11.74
C ARG A 174 -3.72 13.67 -12.50
N GLY A 175 -2.40 13.86 -12.60
CA GLY A 175 -1.51 12.89 -13.24
C GLY A 175 -1.55 11.52 -12.54
N GLU A 176 -1.52 11.53 -11.19
CA GLU A 176 -1.70 10.32 -10.37
C GLU A 176 -3.06 9.65 -10.65
N LEU A 177 -4.14 10.42 -10.78
CA LEU A 177 -5.47 9.90 -11.06
C LEU A 177 -5.54 9.22 -12.44
N GLU A 178 -5.01 9.86 -13.48
CA GLU A 178 -4.98 9.32 -14.85
C GLU A 178 -4.20 7.99 -14.92
N GLU A 179 -3.09 7.89 -14.18
CA GLU A 179 -2.32 6.65 -14.06
C GLU A 179 -3.14 5.55 -13.37
N LYS A 180 -3.78 5.86 -12.24
CA LYS A 180 -4.58 4.87 -11.48
C LYS A 180 -5.81 4.39 -12.23
N VAL A 181 -6.47 5.27 -12.98
CA VAL A 181 -7.59 4.91 -13.86
C VAL A 181 -7.12 3.98 -14.97
N ARG A 182 -5.94 4.23 -15.55
CA ARG A 182 -5.34 3.35 -16.57
C ARG A 182 -5.00 1.97 -16.00
N GLU A 183 -4.41 1.91 -14.80
CA GLU A 183 -4.15 0.66 -14.09
C GLU A 183 -5.45 -0.11 -13.84
N LEU A 184 -6.48 0.54 -13.30
CA LEU A 184 -7.79 -0.07 -13.05
C LEU A 184 -8.43 -0.61 -14.33
N GLY A 185 -8.34 0.14 -15.43
CA GLY A 185 -8.78 -0.31 -16.75
C GLY A 185 -7.95 -1.47 -17.33
N GLY A 186 -6.69 -1.62 -16.94
CA GLY A 186 -5.87 -2.79 -17.23
C GLY A 186 -6.37 -4.03 -16.50
N VAL A 187 -6.49 -3.94 -15.18
CA VAL A 187 -6.96 -5.04 -14.32
C VAL A 187 -8.37 -5.48 -14.72
N ARG A 188 -9.28 -4.55 -15.01
CA ARG A 188 -10.64 -4.87 -15.49
C ARG A 188 -10.61 -5.71 -16.78
N ARG A 189 -9.75 -5.37 -17.73
CA ARG A 189 -9.60 -6.13 -18.99
C ARG A 189 -9.03 -7.53 -18.76
N GLU A 190 -8.12 -7.69 -17.80
CA GLU A 190 -7.59 -8.99 -17.42
C GLU A 190 -8.68 -9.88 -16.80
N VAL A 191 -9.49 -9.33 -15.88
CA VAL A 191 -10.64 -10.04 -15.29
C VAL A 191 -11.64 -10.46 -16.36
N GLU A 192 -12.00 -9.56 -17.28
CA GLU A 192 -12.88 -9.88 -18.41
C GLU A 192 -12.27 -10.95 -19.33
N GLY A 193 -10.95 -10.95 -19.52
CA GLY A 193 -10.22 -11.97 -20.26
C GLY A 193 -10.26 -13.35 -19.60
N LEU A 194 -10.07 -13.41 -18.28
CA LEU A 194 -10.19 -14.66 -17.51
C LEU A 194 -11.61 -15.21 -17.55
N GLY A 195 -12.64 -14.36 -17.42
CA GLY A 195 -14.03 -14.79 -17.51
C GLY A 195 -14.39 -15.41 -18.87
N ARG A 196 -13.81 -14.89 -19.97
CA ARG A 196 -13.94 -15.51 -21.30
C ARG A 196 -13.21 -16.86 -21.36
N SER A 197 -12.00 -16.94 -20.82
CA SER A 197 -11.24 -18.19 -20.73
C SER A 197 -11.99 -19.27 -19.93
N GLU A 198 -12.58 -18.91 -18.80
CA GLU A 198 -13.40 -19.82 -17.99
C GLU A 198 -14.63 -20.30 -18.78
N SER A 199 -15.32 -19.39 -19.48
CA SER A 199 -16.46 -19.75 -20.33
C SER A 199 -16.07 -20.73 -21.43
N ASP A 200 -14.93 -20.51 -22.10
CA ASP A 200 -14.40 -21.40 -23.13
C ASP A 200 -14.00 -22.78 -22.56
N LEU A 201 -13.38 -22.81 -21.38
CA LEU A 201 -13.02 -24.05 -20.69
C LEU A 201 -14.26 -24.82 -20.27
N THR A 202 -15.28 -24.13 -19.76
CA THR A 202 -16.57 -24.72 -19.35
C THR A 202 -17.28 -25.32 -20.57
N SER A 203 -17.34 -24.59 -21.68
CA SER A 203 -17.92 -25.12 -22.93
C SER A 203 -17.19 -26.37 -23.42
N LYS A 204 -15.86 -26.43 -23.31
CA LYS A 204 -15.08 -27.64 -23.65
C LYS A 204 -15.41 -28.82 -22.73
N VAL A 205 -15.67 -28.56 -21.44
CA VAL A 205 -16.14 -29.61 -20.51
C VAL A 205 -17.52 -30.10 -20.93
N ASP A 206 -18.46 -29.21 -21.23
CA ASP A 206 -19.81 -29.56 -21.67
C ASP A 206 -19.80 -30.40 -22.96
N GLN A 207 -18.94 -30.06 -23.91
CA GLN A 207 -18.74 -30.84 -25.14
C GLN A 207 -18.23 -32.26 -24.85
N LEU A 208 -17.32 -32.44 -23.88
CA LEU A 208 -16.87 -33.76 -23.47
C LEU A 208 -18.00 -34.54 -22.78
N GLU A 209 -18.77 -33.89 -21.89
CA GLU A 209 -19.88 -34.50 -21.16
C GLU A 209 -21.13 -34.79 -22.03
N ALA A 210 -21.16 -34.28 -23.26
CA ALA A 210 -22.14 -34.68 -24.26
C ALA A 210 -21.95 -36.12 -24.75
N ASN A 211 -20.73 -36.68 -24.64
CA ASN A 211 -20.45 -38.06 -25.02
C ASN A 211 -21.13 -39.06 -24.06
N ALA A 212 -21.90 -39.99 -24.61
CA ALA A 212 -22.66 -40.96 -23.83
C ALA A 212 -21.77 -41.89 -22.96
N ASN A 213 -20.62 -42.32 -23.47
CA ASN A 213 -19.71 -43.21 -22.73
C ASN A 213 -19.09 -42.50 -21.52
N LEU A 214 -18.67 -41.24 -21.70
CA LEU A 214 -18.13 -40.44 -20.60
C LEU A 214 -19.22 -40.12 -19.57
N ARG A 215 -20.43 -39.77 -20.02
CA ARG A 215 -21.57 -39.52 -19.13
C ARG A 215 -21.90 -40.75 -18.28
N GLU A 216 -21.92 -41.94 -18.88
CA GLU A 216 -22.14 -43.19 -18.17
C GLU A 216 -21.06 -43.44 -17.10
N VAL A 217 -19.78 -43.18 -17.41
CA VAL A 217 -18.70 -43.25 -16.41
C VAL A 217 -18.95 -42.29 -15.24
N LEU A 218 -19.35 -41.05 -15.52
CA LEU A 218 -19.62 -40.03 -14.50
C LEU A 218 -20.86 -40.38 -13.64
N ASP A 219 -21.89 -40.95 -14.25
CA ASP A 219 -23.07 -41.48 -13.54
C ASP A 219 -22.69 -42.63 -12.61
N ILE A 220 -21.90 -43.59 -13.10
CA ILE A 220 -21.39 -44.71 -12.29
C ILE A 220 -20.57 -44.18 -11.10
N GLU A 221 -19.73 -43.16 -11.30
CA GLU A 221 -18.99 -42.56 -10.18
C GLU A 221 -19.89 -41.85 -9.16
N ARG A 222 -20.94 -41.16 -9.62
CA ARG A 222 -21.94 -40.55 -8.73
C ARG A 222 -22.67 -41.62 -7.94
N GLU A 223 -23.12 -42.70 -8.58
CA GLU A 223 -23.78 -43.82 -7.92
C GLU A 223 -22.86 -44.54 -6.93
N LEU A 224 -21.59 -44.79 -7.28
CA LEU A 224 -20.61 -45.36 -6.35
C LEU A 224 -20.37 -44.45 -5.12
N ARG A 225 -20.37 -43.12 -5.29
CA ARG A 225 -20.27 -42.19 -4.16
C ARG A 225 -21.53 -42.21 -3.30
N LYS A 226 -22.73 -42.28 -3.88
CA LYS A 226 -24.00 -42.42 -3.15
C LYS A 226 -24.05 -43.73 -2.36
N GLU A 227 -23.75 -44.85 -3.01
CA GLU A 227 -23.66 -46.16 -2.37
C GLU A 227 -22.61 -46.19 -1.26
N SER A 228 -21.47 -45.51 -1.44
CA SER A 228 -20.45 -45.37 -0.37
C SER A 228 -20.97 -44.63 0.87
N ARG A 229 -21.80 -43.60 0.66
CA ARG A 229 -22.43 -42.84 1.76
C ARG A 229 -23.53 -43.68 2.42
N ALA A 230 -24.40 -44.31 1.63
CA ALA A 230 -25.45 -45.21 2.10
C ALA A 230 -24.88 -46.40 2.89
N PHE A 231 -23.80 -47.04 2.40
CA PHE A 231 -23.14 -48.13 3.12
C PHE A 231 -22.61 -47.69 4.49
N ARG A 232 -22.07 -46.47 4.61
CA ARG A 232 -21.64 -45.93 5.90
C ARG A 232 -22.81 -45.61 6.83
N ALA A 233 -23.89 -45.05 6.29
CA ALA A 233 -25.03 -44.57 7.05
C ALA A 233 -26.03 -45.68 7.45
N GLU A 234 -26.24 -46.68 6.58
CA GLU A 234 -27.22 -47.74 6.75
C GLU A 234 -26.56 -49.04 7.23
N THR A 235 -25.47 -49.45 6.57
CA THR A 235 -24.84 -50.77 6.81
C THR A 235 -23.87 -50.71 7.98
N LEU A 236 -23.13 -49.62 8.16
CA LEU A 236 -22.11 -49.49 9.21
C LEU A 236 -22.47 -48.50 10.33
N ALA A 237 -23.71 -47.99 10.35
CA ALA A 237 -24.16 -46.91 11.24
C ALA A 237 -23.70 -47.07 12.70
N HIS A 238 -23.92 -48.24 13.30
CA HIS A 238 -23.55 -48.54 14.67
C HIS A 238 -22.29 -49.42 14.77
N LEU A 239 -21.76 -49.89 13.64
CA LEU A 239 -20.63 -50.82 13.56
C LEU A 239 -19.27 -50.14 13.41
N GLN A 240 -19.20 -48.87 13.01
CA GLN A 240 -17.91 -48.17 12.83
C GLN A 240 -17.04 -48.14 14.10
N ARG A 241 -17.63 -47.82 15.26
CA ARG A 241 -16.88 -47.79 16.54
C ARG A 241 -16.54 -49.21 17.03
N PRO A 242 -17.46 -50.19 17.00
CA PRO A 242 -17.13 -51.59 17.26
C PRO A 242 -16.03 -52.17 16.36
N LEU A 243 -16.03 -51.86 15.05
CA LEU A 243 -14.99 -52.30 14.12
C LEU A 243 -13.61 -51.77 14.52
N ARG A 244 -13.52 -50.50 14.91
CA ARG A 244 -12.27 -49.92 15.42
C ARG A 244 -11.81 -50.59 16.71
N ARG A 245 -12.72 -50.80 17.67
CA ARG A 245 -12.42 -51.49 18.93
C ARG A 245 -11.91 -52.92 18.69
N LEU A 246 -12.55 -53.66 17.78
CA LEU A 246 -12.11 -55.00 17.40
C LEU A 246 -10.72 -54.99 16.76
N ALA A 247 -10.43 -53.97 15.94
CA ALA A 247 -9.10 -53.80 15.35
C ALA A 247 -8.05 -53.55 16.43
N ASP A 248 -8.33 -52.67 17.39
CA ASP A 248 -7.44 -52.36 18.52
C ASP A 248 -7.18 -53.61 19.40
N LEU A 249 -8.23 -54.36 19.74
CA LEU A 249 -8.13 -55.60 20.53
C LEU A 249 -7.30 -56.67 19.81
N SER A 250 -7.45 -56.77 18.49
CA SER A 250 -6.68 -57.74 17.71
C SER A 250 -5.21 -57.35 17.54
N LEU A 251 -4.91 -56.05 17.40
CA LEU A 251 -3.53 -55.56 17.36
C LEU A 251 -2.79 -55.77 18.68
N ARG A 252 -3.50 -55.66 19.81
CA ARG A 252 -2.95 -55.91 21.16
C ARG A 252 -2.83 -57.40 21.51
N GLY A 253 -3.31 -58.30 20.65
CA GLY A 253 -3.35 -59.74 20.93
C GLY A 253 -4.43 -60.18 21.92
N GLU A 254 -5.32 -59.28 22.34
CA GLU A 254 -6.41 -59.55 23.30
C GLU A 254 -7.56 -60.33 22.65
N TYR A 255 -7.70 -60.24 21.32
CA TYR A 255 -8.65 -61.04 20.54
C TYR A 255 -7.97 -61.70 19.32
N PRO A 256 -8.01 -63.03 19.19
CA PRO A 256 -7.37 -63.71 18.07
C PRO A 256 -8.15 -63.49 16.77
N LEU A 257 -7.51 -62.88 15.78
CA LEU A 257 -7.95 -62.85 14.38
C LEU A 257 -6.81 -63.39 13.49
N GLY A 258 -7.16 -63.98 12.34
CA GLY A 258 -6.17 -64.36 11.32
C GLY A 258 -5.41 -63.14 10.78
N SER A 259 -4.20 -63.34 10.24
CA SER A 259 -3.40 -62.24 9.67
C SER A 259 -4.16 -61.48 8.58
N ASP A 260 -4.78 -62.22 7.65
CA ASP A 260 -5.56 -61.65 6.54
C ASP A 260 -6.82 -60.92 7.02
N GLU A 261 -7.48 -61.44 8.06
CA GLU A 261 -8.65 -60.80 8.67
C GLU A 261 -8.29 -59.49 9.38
N ARG A 262 -7.11 -59.42 10.03
CA ARG A 262 -6.60 -58.19 10.64
C ARG A 262 -6.29 -57.13 9.59
N GLU A 263 -5.65 -57.51 8.51
CA GLU A 263 -5.35 -56.60 7.40
C GLU A 263 -6.64 -56.08 6.75
N ALA A 264 -7.58 -56.98 6.46
CA ALA A 264 -8.88 -56.62 5.93
C ALA A 264 -9.64 -55.68 6.89
N LEU A 265 -9.67 -55.98 8.20
CA LEU A 265 -10.31 -55.14 9.22
C LEU A 265 -9.70 -53.72 9.25
N SER A 266 -8.37 -53.61 9.20
CA SER A 266 -7.68 -52.31 9.10
C SER A 266 -8.09 -51.55 7.84
N ALA A 267 -8.17 -52.25 6.69
CA ALA A 267 -8.63 -51.67 5.43
C ALA A 267 -10.11 -51.22 5.49
N PHE A 268 -10.99 -51.97 6.15
CA PHE A 268 -12.40 -51.59 6.36
C PHE A 268 -12.57 -50.37 7.24
N VAL A 269 -11.73 -50.20 8.26
CA VAL A 269 -11.76 -49.02 9.13
C VAL A 269 -11.36 -47.76 8.34
N LYS A 270 -10.35 -47.84 7.47
CA LYS A 270 -9.85 -46.72 6.65
C LYS A 270 -10.80 -46.36 5.51
N SER A 271 -11.22 -47.35 4.72
CA SER A 271 -12.07 -47.13 3.53
C SER A 271 -13.17 -48.18 3.41
N PRO A 272 -14.25 -48.09 4.20
CA PRO A 272 -15.18 -49.21 4.39
C PRO A 272 -15.79 -49.75 3.10
N TYR A 273 -16.27 -48.87 2.22
CA TYR A 273 -16.93 -49.29 0.98
C TYR A 273 -15.91 -49.75 -0.09
N LYS A 274 -14.73 -49.13 -0.17
CA LYS A 274 -13.69 -49.54 -1.14
C LYS A 274 -13.15 -50.93 -0.80
N SER A 275 -12.87 -51.17 0.48
CA SER A 275 -12.38 -52.45 1.00
C SER A 275 -13.44 -53.54 0.90
N PHE A 276 -14.72 -53.17 1.02
CA PHE A 276 -15.85 -54.07 0.79
C PHE A 276 -15.95 -54.57 -0.65
N LEU A 277 -15.74 -53.68 -1.63
CA LEU A 277 -15.81 -54.06 -3.04
C LEU A 277 -14.56 -54.81 -3.54
N SER A 278 -13.43 -54.69 -2.84
CA SER A 278 -12.19 -55.41 -3.18
C SER A 278 -12.39 -56.92 -3.17
N LYS A 279 -11.67 -57.64 -4.05
CA LYS A 279 -11.62 -59.10 -4.03
C LYS A 279 -10.78 -59.62 -2.86
N SER A 280 -9.68 -58.95 -2.52
CA SER A 280 -8.76 -59.37 -1.46
C SER A 280 -9.32 -59.21 -0.05
N THR A 281 -10.03 -58.11 0.24
CA THR A 281 -10.50 -57.81 1.60
C THR A 281 -12.01 -58.02 1.76
N GLY A 282 -12.77 -57.97 0.66
CA GLY A 282 -14.24 -57.96 0.69
C GLY A 282 -14.86 -59.23 1.27
N GLU A 283 -14.23 -60.38 1.05
CA GLU A 283 -14.73 -61.70 1.48
C GLU A 283 -14.62 -61.89 3.01
N TYR A 284 -13.69 -61.18 3.64
CA TYR A 284 -13.46 -61.26 5.07
C TYR A 284 -14.47 -60.45 5.90
N LEU A 285 -15.28 -59.56 5.29
CA LEU A 285 -16.22 -58.73 6.06
C LEU A 285 -17.23 -59.57 6.86
N ALA A 286 -17.78 -60.62 6.26
CA ALA A 286 -18.73 -61.49 6.95
C ALA A 286 -18.08 -62.17 8.17
N ARG A 287 -16.87 -62.72 7.99
CA ARG A 287 -16.09 -63.34 9.07
C ARG A 287 -15.73 -62.33 10.18
N ILE A 288 -15.36 -61.11 9.80
CA ILE A 288 -15.07 -60.02 10.73
C ILE A 288 -16.31 -59.65 11.55
N LEU A 289 -17.49 -59.58 10.91
CA LEU A 289 -18.75 -59.30 11.60
C LEU A 289 -19.18 -60.45 12.53
N GLU A 290 -18.93 -61.71 12.15
CA GLU A 290 -19.14 -62.87 13.01
C GLU A 290 -18.19 -62.91 14.21
N ASN A 291 -16.91 -62.63 13.99
CA ASN A 291 -15.92 -62.52 15.07
C ASN A 291 -16.24 -61.33 15.99
N MET A 292 -16.78 -60.25 15.43
CA MET A 292 -17.31 -59.14 16.22
C MET A 292 -18.47 -59.58 17.11
N LYS A 293 -19.41 -60.35 16.57
CA LYS A 293 -20.54 -60.89 17.35
C LYS A 293 -20.05 -61.79 18.48
N LYS A 294 -19.14 -62.74 18.18
CA LYS A 294 -18.49 -63.59 19.20
C LYS A 294 -17.75 -62.79 20.27
N ALA A 295 -17.05 -61.71 19.89
CA ALA A 295 -16.35 -60.84 20.82
C ALA A 295 -17.29 -60.02 21.72
N ILE A 296 -18.50 -59.69 21.23
CA ILE A 296 -19.57 -59.05 22.03
C ILE A 296 -20.19 -60.07 22.98
N ASP A 297 -20.54 -61.26 22.47
CA ASP A 297 -21.20 -62.32 23.25
C ASP A 297 -20.29 -62.86 24.37
N SER A 298 -18.97 -62.90 24.13
CA SER A 298 -17.96 -63.29 25.14
C SER A 298 -17.58 -62.17 26.12
N GLY A 299 -18.22 -61.00 26.05
CA GLY A 299 -17.97 -59.87 26.94
C GLY A 299 -16.64 -59.13 26.71
N LYS A 300 -15.82 -59.54 25.74
CA LYS A 300 -14.50 -58.93 25.47
C LYS A 300 -14.57 -57.53 24.88
N MET A 301 -15.69 -57.18 24.22
CA MET A 301 -15.97 -55.83 23.76
C MET A 301 -16.94 -55.12 24.71
N GLU A 302 -16.41 -54.66 25.84
CA GLU A 302 -17.17 -53.95 26.88
C GLU A 302 -17.85 -52.68 26.31
N PHE A 303 -19.15 -52.79 26.02
CA PHE A 303 -20.01 -51.68 25.61
C PHE A 303 -21.20 -51.53 26.57
N LYS A 304 -21.73 -50.31 26.72
CA LYS A 304 -22.95 -50.05 27.49
C LYS A 304 -24.12 -50.90 26.93
N PRO A 305 -24.99 -51.50 27.77
CA PRO A 305 -26.03 -52.44 27.33
C PRO A 305 -26.93 -51.94 26.19
N LYS A 306 -27.34 -50.66 26.25
CA LYS A 306 -28.16 -50.00 25.21
C LYS A 306 -27.46 -49.93 23.84
N LYS A 307 -26.14 -49.82 23.81
CA LYS A 307 -25.32 -49.79 22.60
C LYS A 307 -25.06 -51.21 22.08
N THR A 308 -24.82 -52.16 22.99
CA THR A 308 -24.70 -53.58 22.68
C THR A 308 -25.95 -54.10 21.97
N GLY A 309 -27.14 -53.79 22.48
CA GLY A 309 -28.40 -54.19 21.85
C GLY A 309 -28.55 -53.68 20.40
N ARG A 310 -28.22 -52.41 20.13
CA ARG A 310 -28.29 -51.85 18.76
C ARG A 310 -27.27 -52.47 17.81
N VAL A 311 -26.06 -52.72 18.30
CA VAL A 311 -24.98 -53.36 17.52
C VAL A 311 -25.34 -54.81 17.22
N SER A 312 -25.85 -55.58 18.19
CA SER A 312 -26.27 -56.96 17.98
C SER A 312 -27.46 -57.08 17.04
N VAL A 313 -28.44 -56.16 17.10
CA VAL A 313 -29.55 -56.10 16.13
C VAL A 313 -29.02 -55.85 14.71
N GLN A 314 -28.13 -54.87 14.52
CA GLN A 314 -27.54 -54.59 13.21
C GLN A 314 -26.65 -55.75 12.72
N LEU A 315 -25.89 -56.40 13.60
CA LEU A 315 -25.10 -57.58 13.27
C LEU A 315 -25.99 -58.76 12.86
N ASN A 316 -27.09 -59.02 13.57
CA ASN A 316 -28.03 -60.10 13.22
C ASN A 316 -28.76 -59.83 11.88
N GLN A 317 -28.99 -58.57 11.52
CA GLN A 317 -29.54 -58.20 10.22
C GLN A 317 -28.54 -58.41 9.07
N LEU A 318 -27.24 -58.32 9.35
CA LEU A 318 -26.18 -58.42 8.34
C LEU A 318 -25.57 -59.83 8.24
N ILE A 319 -25.50 -60.54 9.37
CA ILE A 319 -25.01 -61.93 9.48
C ILE A 319 -26.21 -62.85 9.17
N GLY A 320 -26.22 -63.42 7.96
CA GLY A 320 -27.25 -64.38 7.53
C GLY A 320 -28.23 -63.87 6.47
N THR A 321 -28.14 -62.60 6.05
CA THR A 321 -28.95 -62.08 4.93
C THR A 321 -28.11 -61.96 3.66
N THR A 322 -28.73 -62.19 2.50
CA THR A 322 -28.13 -61.95 1.17
C THR A 322 -27.90 -60.47 0.87
N HIS A 323 -28.23 -59.58 1.81
CA HIS A 323 -28.18 -58.13 1.66
C HIS A 323 -26.75 -57.59 1.46
N LEU A 324 -25.77 -58.11 2.22
CA LEU A 324 -24.36 -57.75 2.01
C LEU A 324 -23.88 -58.25 0.65
N ALA A 325 -24.14 -59.50 0.30
CA ALA A 325 -23.76 -60.06 -0.99
C ALA A 325 -24.38 -59.27 -2.17
N ALA A 326 -25.66 -58.89 -2.08
CA ALA A 326 -26.36 -58.10 -3.09
C ALA A 326 -25.76 -56.69 -3.25
N LYS A 327 -25.45 -55.98 -2.14
CA LYS A 327 -24.77 -54.68 -2.20
C LYS A 327 -23.34 -54.79 -2.75
N GLN A 328 -22.62 -55.86 -2.41
CA GLN A 328 -21.27 -56.12 -2.92
C GLN A 328 -21.29 -56.39 -4.42
N GLU A 329 -22.22 -57.22 -4.88
CA GLU A 329 -22.40 -57.55 -6.28
C GLU A 329 -22.81 -56.33 -7.10
N LYS A 330 -23.76 -55.53 -6.63
CA LYS A 330 -24.14 -54.26 -7.27
C LYS A 330 -22.94 -53.31 -7.42
N GLY A 331 -22.17 -53.10 -6.35
CA GLY A 331 -20.99 -52.24 -6.39
C GLY A 331 -19.86 -52.80 -7.26
N ARG A 332 -19.66 -54.12 -7.27
CA ARG A 332 -18.70 -54.80 -8.14
C ARG A 332 -19.09 -54.69 -9.61
N ARG A 333 -20.38 -54.84 -9.96
CA ARG A 333 -20.91 -54.62 -11.31
C ARG A 333 -20.65 -53.19 -11.79
N LEU A 334 -20.95 -52.19 -10.96
CA LEU A 334 -20.64 -50.79 -11.27
C LEU A 334 -19.15 -50.57 -11.52
N LEU A 335 -18.28 -51.16 -10.69
CA LEU A 335 -16.82 -51.08 -10.90
C LEU A 335 -16.33 -51.86 -12.12
N ALA A 336 -16.99 -52.95 -12.51
CA ALA A 336 -16.67 -53.70 -13.72
C ALA A 336 -17.05 -52.87 -14.95
N ARG A 337 -18.27 -52.35 -14.98
CA ARG A 337 -18.78 -51.48 -16.06
C ARG A 337 -17.92 -50.23 -16.24
N ARG A 338 -17.52 -49.56 -15.14
CA ARG A 338 -16.57 -48.44 -15.18
C ARG A 338 -15.23 -48.84 -15.81
N ARG A 339 -14.72 -50.03 -15.49
CA ARG A 339 -13.45 -50.52 -16.06
C ARG A 339 -13.57 -50.85 -17.54
N GLU A 340 -14.70 -51.38 -17.98
CA GLU A 340 -14.97 -51.66 -19.39
C GLU A 340 -15.01 -50.35 -20.20
N LEU A 341 -15.75 -49.35 -19.73
CA LEU A 341 -15.85 -48.04 -20.39
C LEU A 341 -14.48 -47.35 -20.47
N LEU A 342 -13.70 -47.37 -19.38
CA LEU A 342 -12.35 -46.79 -19.35
C LEU A 342 -11.28 -47.64 -20.08
N ARG A 343 -11.63 -48.83 -20.57
CA ARG A 343 -10.75 -49.62 -21.45
C ARG A 343 -10.77 -49.07 -22.88
N ILE A 344 -11.83 -48.35 -23.26
CA ILE A 344 -11.92 -47.64 -24.53
C ILE A 344 -10.97 -46.44 -24.44
N ALA A 345 -9.94 -46.42 -25.29
CA ALA A 345 -8.90 -45.39 -25.28
C ALA A 345 -9.50 -43.98 -25.37
N GLU A 346 -10.45 -43.77 -26.30
CA GLU A 346 -11.15 -42.50 -26.48
C GLU A 346 -11.88 -42.04 -25.20
N CYS A 347 -12.57 -42.95 -24.51
CA CYS A 347 -13.29 -42.62 -23.27
C CYS A 347 -12.32 -42.27 -22.13
N LYS A 348 -11.18 -42.97 -22.06
CA LYS A 348 -10.13 -42.69 -21.08
C LYS A 348 -9.49 -41.32 -21.33
N ASP A 349 -9.17 -41.01 -22.58
CA ASP A 349 -8.59 -39.73 -22.97
C ASP A 349 -9.55 -38.57 -22.69
N MET A 350 -10.84 -38.73 -22.99
CA MET A 350 -11.87 -37.74 -22.64
C MET A 350 -11.98 -37.55 -21.12
N TYR A 351 -11.91 -38.63 -20.34
CA TYR A 351 -11.97 -38.57 -18.88
C TYR A 351 -10.75 -37.82 -18.30
N ASP A 352 -9.54 -38.13 -18.76
CA ASP A 352 -8.32 -37.46 -18.32
C ASP A 352 -8.28 -35.99 -18.78
N ARG A 353 -8.72 -35.70 -20.01
CA ARG A 353 -8.86 -34.33 -20.53
C ARG A 353 -9.86 -33.51 -19.73
N ARG A 354 -11.01 -34.08 -19.38
CA ARG A 354 -12.01 -33.44 -18.51
C ARG A 354 -11.40 -33.09 -17.16
N LYS A 355 -10.67 -34.03 -16.55
CA LYS A 355 -9.99 -33.79 -15.26
C LYS A 355 -8.99 -32.64 -15.37
N GLY A 356 -8.21 -32.59 -16.45
CA GLY A 356 -7.27 -31.50 -16.71
C GLY A 356 -7.97 -30.14 -16.93
N LEU A 357 -9.10 -30.12 -17.64
CA LEU A 357 -9.89 -28.91 -17.84
C LEU A 357 -10.50 -28.39 -16.53
N LEU A 358 -10.99 -29.28 -15.67
CA LEU A 358 -11.51 -28.88 -14.35
C LEU A 358 -10.42 -28.28 -13.46
N SER A 359 -9.21 -28.86 -13.45
CA SER A 359 -8.06 -28.27 -12.73
C SER A 359 -7.77 -26.86 -13.24
N LYS A 360 -7.76 -26.67 -14.57
CA LYS A 360 -7.54 -25.34 -15.17
C LYS A 360 -8.65 -24.35 -14.85
N ILE A 361 -9.90 -24.78 -14.75
CA ILE A 361 -11.01 -23.93 -14.32
C ILE A 361 -10.82 -23.52 -12.85
N GLU A 362 -10.42 -24.44 -11.97
CA GLU A 362 -10.12 -24.13 -10.57
C GLU A 362 -8.95 -23.15 -10.44
N GLU A 363 -7.89 -23.34 -11.23
CA GLU A 363 -6.74 -22.41 -11.31
C GLU A 363 -7.17 -21.03 -11.81
N THR A 364 -7.93 -20.96 -12.91
CA THR A 364 -8.45 -19.71 -13.49
C THR A 364 -9.33 -18.94 -12.50
N ARG A 365 -10.17 -19.65 -11.74
CA ARG A 365 -10.99 -19.06 -10.67
C ARG A 365 -10.16 -18.53 -9.51
N GLY A 366 -9.07 -19.23 -9.17
CA GLY A 366 -8.10 -18.75 -8.19
C GLY A 366 -7.48 -17.42 -8.63
N GLU A 367 -6.99 -17.37 -9.86
CA GLU A 367 -6.42 -16.16 -10.47
C GLU A 367 -7.46 -15.02 -10.55
N GLU A 368 -8.70 -15.32 -10.91
CA GLU A 368 -9.77 -14.32 -10.97
C GLU A 368 -10.05 -13.71 -9.60
N LEU A 369 -10.11 -14.51 -8.53
CA LEU A 369 -10.30 -14.00 -7.17
C LEU A 369 -9.15 -13.07 -6.75
N GLU A 370 -7.92 -13.42 -7.07
CA GLU A 370 -6.75 -12.56 -6.79
C GLU A 370 -6.82 -11.24 -7.57
N LEU A 371 -7.18 -11.28 -8.85
CA LEU A 371 -7.35 -10.08 -9.67
C LEU A 371 -8.54 -9.23 -9.21
N GLN A 372 -9.63 -9.83 -8.75
CA GLN A 372 -10.77 -9.11 -8.18
C GLN A 372 -10.37 -8.35 -6.90
N GLU A 373 -9.56 -8.96 -6.02
CA GLU A 373 -9.04 -8.26 -4.84
C GLU A 373 -8.08 -7.12 -5.22
N ARG A 374 -7.21 -7.35 -6.22
CA ARG A 374 -6.35 -6.27 -6.77
C ARG A 374 -7.19 -5.15 -7.39
N MET A 375 -8.29 -5.48 -8.07
CA MET A 375 -9.22 -4.51 -8.65
C MET A 375 -9.90 -3.67 -7.58
N LYS A 376 -10.37 -4.28 -6.48
CA LYS A 376 -10.96 -3.55 -5.34
C LYS A 376 -9.96 -2.60 -4.71
N SER A 377 -8.73 -3.07 -4.49
CA SER A 377 -7.64 -2.24 -3.96
C SER A 377 -7.33 -1.06 -4.89
N ALA A 378 -7.18 -1.32 -6.19
CA ALA A 378 -6.93 -0.27 -7.19
C ALA A 378 -8.08 0.74 -7.29
N ALA A 379 -9.34 0.28 -7.20
CA ALA A 379 -10.52 1.15 -7.18
C ALA A 379 -10.53 2.07 -5.94
N SER A 380 -10.25 1.51 -4.75
CA SER A 380 -10.13 2.28 -3.51
C SER A 380 -9.03 3.34 -3.58
N MET A 381 -7.86 2.99 -4.12
CA MET A 381 -6.77 3.93 -4.34
C MET A 381 -7.14 5.04 -5.33
N THR A 382 -7.84 4.69 -6.42
CA THR A 382 -8.33 5.65 -7.41
C THR A 382 -9.32 6.63 -6.77
N GLU A 383 -10.24 6.13 -5.94
CA GLU A 383 -11.21 6.95 -5.21
C GLU A 383 -10.53 7.89 -4.20
N ALA A 384 -9.50 7.41 -3.49
CA ALA A 384 -8.74 8.23 -2.55
C ALA A 384 -8.02 9.40 -3.25
N VAL A 385 -7.39 9.14 -4.40
CA VAL A 385 -6.75 10.18 -5.22
C VAL A 385 -7.79 11.15 -5.76
N ASN A 386 -8.94 10.66 -6.25
CA ASN A 386 -10.03 11.51 -6.72
C ASN A 386 -10.55 12.43 -5.61
N LYS A 387 -10.75 11.89 -4.40
CA LYS A 387 -11.17 12.69 -3.23
C LYS A 387 -10.15 13.78 -2.90
N ARG A 388 -8.86 13.45 -2.89
CA ARG A 388 -7.77 14.42 -2.69
C ARG A 388 -7.80 15.50 -3.77
N LEU A 389 -8.04 15.14 -5.03
CA LEU A 389 -8.16 16.10 -6.13
C LEU A 389 -9.35 17.05 -5.90
N VAL A 390 -10.53 16.52 -5.55
CA VAL A 390 -11.72 17.32 -5.24
C VAL A 390 -11.46 18.29 -4.07
N ASP A 391 -10.78 17.84 -3.02
CA ASP A 391 -10.44 18.70 -1.88
C ASP A 391 -9.46 19.81 -2.29
N LEU A 392 -8.48 19.52 -3.16
CA LEU A 392 -7.57 20.54 -3.71
C LEU A 392 -8.30 21.54 -4.61
N LEU A 393 -9.27 21.11 -5.40
CA LEU A 393 -10.11 22.01 -6.22
C LEU A 393 -10.92 22.95 -5.32
N LYS A 394 -11.58 22.45 -4.28
CA LYS A 394 -12.30 23.29 -3.31
C LYS A 394 -11.39 24.26 -2.59
N GLN A 395 -10.19 23.82 -2.20
CA GLN A 395 -9.19 24.70 -1.62
C GLN A 395 -8.79 25.81 -2.59
N ALA A 396 -8.64 25.49 -3.88
CA ALA A 396 -8.32 26.48 -4.90
C ALA A 396 -9.43 27.51 -5.10
N GLU A 397 -10.69 27.09 -5.15
CA GLU A 397 -11.86 27.97 -5.23
C GLU A 397 -11.95 28.91 -4.03
N MET A 398 -11.83 28.36 -2.81
CA MET A 398 -11.86 29.12 -1.57
C MET A 398 -10.73 30.15 -1.51
N LYS A 399 -9.50 29.74 -1.85
CA LYS A 399 -8.34 30.64 -1.84
C LYS A 399 -8.37 31.67 -2.96
N THR A 400 -8.97 31.35 -4.11
CA THR A 400 -9.23 32.34 -5.17
C THR A 400 -10.21 33.39 -4.67
N ARG A 401 -11.30 32.99 -4.04
CA ARG A 401 -12.26 33.93 -3.45
C ARG A 401 -11.60 34.82 -2.38
N GLU A 402 -10.80 34.23 -1.51
CA GLU A 402 -10.12 34.93 -0.41
C GLU A 402 -9.06 35.93 -0.92
N TYR A 403 -8.24 35.53 -1.90
CA TYR A 403 -7.06 36.30 -2.30
C TYR A 403 -7.31 37.22 -3.49
N VAL A 404 -8.16 36.80 -4.42
CA VAL A 404 -8.45 37.52 -5.67
C VAL A 404 -9.82 38.22 -5.61
N GLY A 405 -10.72 37.77 -4.73
CA GLY A 405 -12.07 38.33 -4.59
C GLY A 405 -13.04 37.88 -5.67
N LYS A 406 -12.69 36.87 -6.48
CA LYS A 406 -13.51 36.36 -7.58
C LYS A 406 -14.05 34.97 -7.25
N GLU A 407 -15.31 34.72 -7.61
CA GLU A 407 -15.91 33.39 -7.51
C GLU A 407 -15.60 32.58 -8.77
N VAL A 408 -14.88 31.48 -8.57
CA VAL A 408 -14.55 30.49 -9.59
C VAL A 408 -15.11 29.14 -9.14
N GLU A 409 -15.68 28.40 -10.07
CA GLU A 409 -16.11 27.02 -9.93
C GLU A 409 -15.23 26.20 -10.87
N LEU A 410 -14.48 25.26 -10.31
CA LEU A 410 -13.56 24.41 -11.05
C LEU A 410 -14.28 23.12 -11.44
N GLU A 411 -14.33 22.86 -12.74
CA GLU A 411 -14.88 21.60 -13.23
C GLU A 411 -13.96 20.46 -12.77
N GLY A 412 -14.48 19.66 -11.85
CA GLY A 412 -13.88 18.38 -11.49
C GLY A 412 -13.95 17.42 -12.68
N ILE A 413 -12.96 16.54 -12.79
CA ILE A 413 -13.03 15.43 -13.71
C ILE A 413 -14.13 14.50 -13.19
N SER A 414 -15.28 14.45 -13.86
CA SER A 414 -16.22 13.36 -13.67
C SER A 414 -15.59 12.13 -14.31
N LEU A 415 -15.20 11.15 -13.50
CA LEU A 415 -14.81 9.82 -13.96
C LEU A 415 -16.01 9.04 -14.47
#